data_AF-W0FLD4-F1
#
_entry.id   AF-W0FLD4-F1
#
_cell.length_a   1.000
_cell.length_b   1.000
_cell.length_c   1.000
_cell.angle_alpha   90.00
_cell.angle_beta   90.00
_cell.angle_gamma   90.00
#
_symmetry.space_group_name_H-M   'P 1'
#
loop_
_entity.id
_entity.type
_entity.pdbx_description
1 polymer ?
#
loop_
_entity_poly.entity_id
_entity_poly.type
_entity_poly.pdbx_seq_one_letter_code
_entity_poly.pdbx_strand_id
1 'polypeptide(L)'
;MIQFKRALALMLVLILCCSSSLAAKKKTTEYTAREITTEIVQEIPAEIQNMLDIAYEQLIETDGKNLKEKNKFTEWRNNYTFEWCGGFVTWCMLEAGIPMEEKNKIQDGEVEGLFHVKEAGVGKLYEGYAKLNRITRVPQKGYIAVYGNEGSGGSTPYYHVGLVYDVEKLSDGKYRITTIEGNVKGHTVKMYVRDYDLNLASDKKQKPKDMSLVPEEERDREETNIFSYGYAYTKKHMYITIFLMPWIPEESQESTEE
;
A
#
# COMPACT_ATOMS: atom_id res chain seq x y z
N MET A 1 -24.12 -1.48 62.76
CA MET A 1 -24.87 -1.74 61.51
C MET A 1 -25.05 -0.51 60.58
N ILE A 2 -24.67 0.71 61.00
CA ILE A 2 -24.82 1.94 60.19
C ILE A 2 -23.55 2.27 59.36
N GLN A 3 -22.36 1.87 59.82
CA GLN A 3 -21.10 2.19 59.11
C GLN A 3 -20.85 1.34 57.86
N PHE A 4 -21.39 0.12 57.79
CA PHE A 4 -21.25 -0.75 56.61
C PHE A 4 -22.06 -0.26 55.39
N LYS A 5 -23.16 0.47 55.62
CA LYS A 5 -24.01 0.99 54.54
C LYS A 5 -23.39 2.22 53.84
N ARG A 6 -22.55 2.99 54.53
CA ARG A 6 -21.86 4.16 53.94
C ARG A 6 -20.65 3.77 53.09
N ALA A 7 -19.95 2.69 53.45
CA ALA A 7 -18.83 2.17 52.67
C ALA A 7 -19.29 1.54 51.33
N LEU A 8 -20.44 0.85 51.32
CA LEU A 8 -20.99 0.25 50.10
C LEU A 8 -21.53 1.29 49.11
N ALA A 9 -22.09 2.39 49.62
CA ALA A 9 -22.60 3.49 48.78
C ALA A 9 -21.47 4.26 48.07
N LEU A 10 -20.31 4.45 48.71
CA LEU A 10 -19.16 5.11 48.06
C LEU A 10 -18.49 4.23 47.00
N MET A 11 -18.48 2.90 47.18
CA MET A 11 -17.93 1.97 46.19
C MET A 11 -18.79 1.89 44.92
N LEU A 12 -20.13 2.02 45.04
CA LEU A 12 -21.02 2.05 43.88
C LEU A 12 -20.89 3.34 43.06
N VAL A 13 -20.63 4.48 43.70
CA VAL A 13 -20.44 5.76 42.98
C VAL A 13 -19.10 5.80 42.23
N LEU A 14 -18.03 5.21 42.76
CA LEU A 14 -16.75 5.11 42.01
C LEU A 14 -16.84 4.15 40.82
N ILE A 15 -17.62 3.07 40.91
CA ILE A 15 -17.82 2.13 39.79
C ILE A 15 -18.72 2.76 38.69
N LEU A 16 -19.66 3.63 39.07
CA LEU A 16 -20.50 4.38 38.13
C LEU A 16 -19.74 5.54 37.43
N CYS A 17 -18.66 6.06 38.01
CA CYS A 17 -17.82 7.10 37.38
C CYS A 17 -16.70 6.54 36.47
N CYS A 18 -16.50 5.22 36.42
CA CYS A 18 -15.52 4.60 35.52
C CYS A 18 -16.12 4.05 34.21
N SER A 19 -17.41 4.27 33.96
CA SER A 19 -18.13 3.69 32.83
C SER A 19 -18.59 4.72 31.80
N SER A 20 -17.66 5.49 31.23
CA SER A 20 -17.84 6.08 29.89
C SER A 20 -16.55 6.70 29.33
N SER A 21 -15.46 5.92 29.25
CA SER A 21 -14.48 6.12 28.17
C SER A 21 -14.67 5.02 27.13
N LEU A 22 -15.90 4.90 26.60
CA LEU A 22 -16.08 4.35 25.27
C LEU A 22 -15.35 5.31 24.34
N ALA A 23 -14.07 5.02 24.08
CA ALA A 23 -13.32 5.62 22.99
C ALA A 23 -14.24 5.56 21.78
N ALA A 24 -14.71 6.73 21.33
CA ALA A 24 -15.54 6.84 20.15
C ALA A 24 -14.82 6.06 19.06
N LYS A 25 -15.38 4.93 18.62
CA LYS A 25 -14.87 4.21 17.45
C LYS A 25 -14.87 5.24 16.34
N LYS A 26 -13.67 5.70 15.96
CA LYS A 26 -13.48 6.65 14.86
C LYS A 26 -14.26 6.08 13.68
N LYS A 27 -15.33 6.76 13.28
CA LYS A 27 -16.18 6.34 12.17
C LYS A 27 -15.26 6.22 10.96
N THR A 28 -14.97 4.99 10.54
CA THR A 28 -14.12 4.76 9.38
C THR A 28 -14.91 5.28 8.18
N THR A 29 -14.43 6.34 7.54
CA THR A 29 -14.96 6.75 6.24
C THR A 29 -14.71 5.58 5.27
N GLU A 30 -15.78 4.97 4.77
CA GLU A 30 -15.70 3.93 3.75
C GLU A 30 -15.56 4.65 2.41
N TYR A 31 -14.40 4.50 1.77
CA TYR A 31 -14.15 5.03 0.44
C TYR A 31 -14.44 3.94 -0.58
N THR A 32 -15.08 4.31 -1.68
CA THR A 32 -15.36 3.39 -2.78
C THR A 32 -14.18 3.39 -3.73
N ALA A 33 -13.77 2.20 -4.18
CA ALA A 33 -12.74 2.09 -5.20
C ALA A 33 -13.29 2.60 -6.54
N ARG A 34 -12.52 3.44 -7.24
CA ARG A 34 -12.82 3.86 -8.60
C ARG A 34 -12.71 2.66 -9.53
N GLU A 35 -13.76 2.42 -10.31
CA GLU A 35 -13.70 1.50 -11.44
C GLU A 35 -12.90 2.19 -12.54
N ILE A 36 -11.85 1.53 -13.02
CA ILE A 36 -11.15 1.91 -14.25
C ILE A 36 -11.56 0.89 -15.30
N THR A 37 -11.93 1.39 -16.48
CA THR A 37 -12.46 0.55 -17.58
C THR A 37 -11.39 0.21 -18.60
N THR A 38 -10.26 0.91 -18.53
CA THR A 38 -9.11 0.72 -19.41
C THR A 38 -8.41 -0.60 -19.12
N GLU A 39 -8.04 -1.34 -20.17
CA GLU A 39 -7.14 -2.49 -20.06
C GLU A 39 -5.76 -2.06 -19.51
N ILE A 40 -4.84 -3.01 -19.30
CA ILE A 40 -3.49 -2.67 -18.87
C ILE A 40 -2.85 -1.74 -19.90
N VAL A 41 -2.55 -0.51 -19.48
CA VAL A 41 -1.98 0.51 -20.36
C VAL A 41 -0.50 0.23 -20.52
N GLN A 42 -0.06 0.14 -21.77
CA GLN A 42 1.35 -0.12 -22.11
C GLN A 42 2.21 1.15 -21.99
N GLU A 43 1.67 2.29 -22.43
CA GLU A 43 2.36 3.58 -22.39
C GLU A 43 1.97 4.36 -21.13
N ILE A 44 2.89 4.41 -20.18
CA ILE A 44 2.71 5.17 -18.92
C ILE A 44 3.37 6.55 -19.05
N PRO A 45 2.97 7.54 -18.23
CA PRO A 45 3.63 8.85 -18.19
C PRO A 45 5.14 8.75 -17.96
N ALA A 46 5.92 9.61 -18.61
CA ALA A 46 7.39 9.54 -18.59
C ALA A 46 7.97 9.64 -17.17
N GLU A 47 7.38 10.47 -16.31
CA GLU A 47 7.77 10.62 -14.91
C GLU A 47 7.45 9.36 -14.09
N ILE A 48 6.40 8.62 -14.46
CA ILE A 48 6.10 7.31 -13.85
C ILE A 48 7.13 6.27 -14.29
N GLN A 49 7.54 6.27 -15.56
CA GLN A 49 8.62 5.39 -16.01
C GLN A 49 9.94 5.74 -15.30
N ASN A 50 10.30 7.02 -15.20
CA ASN A 50 11.48 7.47 -14.45
C ASN A 50 11.44 7.03 -12.98
N MET A 51 10.27 7.12 -12.33
CA MET A 51 10.08 6.63 -10.95
C MET A 51 10.36 5.12 -10.82
N LEU A 52 9.94 4.32 -11.80
CA LEU A 52 10.21 2.89 -11.83
C LEU A 52 11.68 2.57 -12.12
N ASP A 53 12.34 3.36 -12.97
CA ASP A 53 13.76 3.23 -13.25
C ASP A 53 14.59 3.53 -11.99
N ILE A 54 14.26 4.61 -11.26
CA ILE A 54 14.86 4.93 -9.96
C ILE A 54 14.66 3.76 -8.98
N ALA A 55 13.44 3.21 -8.86
CA ALA A 55 13.17 2.09 -7.97
C ALA A 55 14.00 0.84 -8.35
N TYR A 56 14.17 0.58 -9.65
CA TYR A 56 15.00 -0.51 -10.16
C TYR A 56 16.49 -0.28 -9.86
N GLU A 57 17.01 0.93 -10.04
CA GLU A 57 18.37 1.27 -9.63
C GLU A 57 18.60 0.99 -8.14
N GLN A 58 17.61 1.28 -7.30
CA GLN A 58 17.69 0.99 -5.86
C GLN A 58 17.68 -0.50 -5.52
N LEU A 59 16.97 -1.31 -6.29
CA LEU A 59 17.05 -2.76 -6.21
C LEU A 59 18.48 -3.25 -6.47
N ILE A 60 19.11 -2.74 -7.54
CA ILE A 60 20.47 -3.12 -7.95
C ILE A 60 21.52 -2.58 -6.98
N GLU A 61 21.42 -1.33 -6.55
CA GLU A 61 22.37 -0.68 -5.63
C GLU A 61 22.37 -1.37 -4.26
N THR A 62 21.18 -1.70 -3.76
CA THR A 62 21.03 -2.37 -2.46
C THR A 62 21.54 -3.81 -2.52
N ASP A 63 21.32 -4.51 -3.64
CA ASP A 63 21.78 -5.89 -3.87
C ASP A 63 21.48 -6.82 -2.68
N GLY A 64 20.27 -6.69 -2.13
CA GLY A 64 19.77 -7.50 -1.01
C GLY A 64 20.50 -7.24 0.33
N LYS A 65 21.38 -6.25 0.40
CA LYS A 65 22.06 -5.86 1.65
C LYS A 65 21.04 -5.26 2.62
N ASN A 66 21.22 -5.59 3.90
CA ASN A 66 20.40 -5.02 4.96
C ASN A 66 20.72 -3.53 5.13
N LEU A 67 19.71 -2.70 5.08
CA LEU A 67 19.79 -1.27 5.35
C LEU A 67 19.49 -0.99 6.83
N LYS A 68 20.03 0.10 7.34
CA LYS A 68 19.67 0.63 8.66
C LYS A 68 18.26 1.21 8.60
N GLU A 69 17.57 1.27 9.75
CA GLU A 69 16.24 1.90 9.85
C GLU A 69 16.25 3.37 9.44
N LYS A 70 17.33 4.08 9.76
CA LYS A 70 17.64 5.41 9.21
C LYS A 70 18.51 5.22 7.99
N ASN A 71 17.97 5.55 6.83
CA ASN A 71 18.62 5.42 5.53
C ASN A 71 18.10 6.52 4.59
N LYS A 72 18.64 6.58 3.38
CA LYS A 72 18.26 7.62 2.41
C LYS A 72 16.76 7.73 2.14
N PHE A 73 16.02 6.62 2.21
CA PHE A 73 14.57 6.60 2.01
C PHE A 73 13.78 7.25 3.15
N THR A 74 14.40 7.52 4.30
CA THR A 74 13.77 8.16 5.46
C THR A 74 14.26 9.59 5.73
N GLU A 75 15.34 10.01 5.05
CA GLU A 75 15.97 11.32 5.24
C GLU A 75 15.02 12.49 4.94
N TRP A 76 14.23 12.38 3.87
CA TRP A 76 13.27 13.42 3.44
C TRP A 76 12.21 13.76 4.50
N ARG A 77 12.04 12.90 5.52
CA ARG A 77 11.10 13.11 6.63
C ARG A 77 11.78 12.94 7.99
N ASN A 78 12.92 13.61 8.17
CA ASN A 78 13.66 13.69 9.45
C ASN A 78 14.13 12.33 9.98
N ASN A 79 14.54 11.41 9.10
CA ASN A 79 15.14 10.12 9.49
C ASN A 79 14.27 9.31 10.46
N TYR A 80 12.97 9.21 10.18
CA TYR A 80 12.07 8.33 10.91
C TYR A 80 12.47 6.86 10.71
N THR A 81 12.07 5.98 11.63
CA THR A 81 12.56 4.59 11.70
C THR A 81 11.48 3.52 11.51
N PHE A 82 10.24 3.93 11.25
CA PHE A 82 9.09 3.03 11.09
C PHE A 82 8.55 3.09 9.65
N GLU A 83 7.89 2.04 9.17
CA GLU A 83 7.12 2.05 7.89
C GLU A 83 7.88 2.62 6.67
N TRP A 84 9.19 2.39 6.55
CA TRP A 84 9.95 2.96 5.44
C TRP A 84 9.66 2.30 4.08
N CYS A 85 8.74 1.32 4.00
CA CYS A 85 8.18 0.87 2.72
C CYS A 85 7.43 2.00 2.00
N GLY A 86 6.57 2.74 2.71
CA GLY A 86 5.97 3.96 2.17
C GLY A 86 7.00 5.08 2.02
N GLY A 87 8.05 5.08 2.84
CA GLY A 87 9.21 5.96 2.66
C GLY A 87 9.91 5.80 1.33
N PHE A 88 10.20 4.55 0.97
CA PHE A 88 10.82 4.17 -0.28
C PHE A 88 9.96 4.58 -1.47
N VAL A 89 8.66 4.28 -1.45
CA VAL A 89 7.70 4.71 -2.48
C VAL A 89 7.72 6.24 -2.64
N THR A 90 7.52 6.97 -1.54
CA THR A 90 7.46 8.44 -1.56
C THR A 90 8.80 9.06 -1.97
N TRP A 91 9.92 8.45 -1.58
CA TRP A 91 11.25 8.87 -2.02
C TRP A 91 11.43 8.68 -3.52
N CYS A 92 11.05 7.52 -4.10
CA CYS A 92 11.11 7.32 -5.55
C CYS A 92 10.25 8.35 -6.31
N MET A 93 9.05 8.66 -5.78
CA MET A 93 8.17 9.69 -6.35
C MET A 93 8.77 11.10 -6.26
N LEU A 94 9.49 11.41 -5.16
CA LEU A 94 10.18 12.69 -4.96
C LEU A 94 11.32 12.86 -5.96
N GLU A 95 12.17 11.84 -6.09
CA GLU A 95 13.30 11.85 -7.03
C GLU A 95 12.84 11.92 -8.49
N ALA A 96 11.69 11.31 -8.81
CA ALA A 96 11.09 11.40 -10.13
C ALA A 96 10.43 12.74 -10.44
N GLY A 97 10.34 13.65 -9.46
CA GLY A 97 9.72 14.97 -9.65
C GLY A 97 8.19 14.97 -9.69
N ILE A 98 7.53 13.91 -9.19
CA ILE A 98 6.07 13.80 -9.22
C ILE A 98 5.45 14.84 -8.26
N PRO A 99 4.47 15.66 -8.71
CA PRO A 99 3.79 16.61 -7.85
C PRO A 99 3.17 15.93 -6.63
N MET A 100 3.34 16.52 -5.44
CA MET A 100 2.83 15.91 -4.21
C MET A 100 2.60 16.91 -3.09
N GLU A 101 1.63 16.58 -2.22
CA GLU A 101 1.34 17.34 -1.00
C GLU A 101 1.22 16.44 0.21
N GLU A 102 1.45 17.03 1.39
CA GLU A 102 1.19 16.34 2.66
C GLU A 102 -0.32 16.06 2.84
N LYS A 103 -0.65 14.93 3.46
CA LYS A 103 -2.06 14.50 3.64
C LYS A 103 -2.93 15.53 4.36
N ASN A 104 -2.36 16.34 5.25
CA ASN A 104 -3.08 17.38 5.98
C ASN A 104 -3.52 18.56 5.10
N LYS A 105 -2.91 18.73 3.91
CA LYS A 105 -3.28 19.75 2.93
C LYS A 105 -4.23 19.22 1.85
N ILE A 106 -4.38 17.91 1.75
CA ILE A 106 -5.29 17.27 0.79
C ILE A 106 -6.74 17.48 1.21
N GLN A 107 -7.50 18.11 0.31
CA GLN A 107 -8.94 18.24 0.39
C GLN A 107 -9.61 17.11 -0.38
N ASP A 108 -10.89 16.86 -0.09
CA ASP A 108 -11.66 15.86 -0.83
C ASP A 108 -11.97 16.41 -2.23
N GLY A 109 -11.75 15.61 -3.27
CA GLY A 109 -11.95 16.01 -4.67
C GLY A 109 -10.87 15.44 -5.58
N GLU A 110 -11.10 15.44 -6.89
CA GLU A 110 -10.11 14.94 -7.84
C GLU A 110 -8.97 15.94 -8.03
N VAL A 111 -7.79 15.42 -8.33
CA VAL A 111 -6.64 16.17 -8.83
C VAL A 111 -6.38 15.70 -10.24
N GLU A 112 -5.97 16.59 -11.14
CA GLU A 112 -5.64 16.27 -12.52
C GLU A 112 -4.18 15.82 -12.64
N GLY A 113 -3.91 14.90 -13.57
CA GLY A 113 -2.54 14.52 -13.95
C GLY A 113 -1.80 13.70 -12.90
N LEU A 114 -0.49 13.90 -12.80
CA LEU A 114 0.35 13.16 -11.85
C LEU A 114 0.22 13.73 -10.44
N PHE A 115 -0.01 12.85 -9.46
CA PHE A 115 -0.07 13.26 -8.07
C PHE A 115 0.32 12.17 -7.09
N HIS A 116 1.06 12.54 -6.05
CA HIS A 116 1.39 11.68 -4.93
C HIS A 116 1.05 12.29 -3.57
N VAL A 117 0.71 11.44 -2.59
CA VAL A 117 0.49 11.85 -1.20
C VAL A 117 1.81 11.74 -0.47
N LYS A 118 2.40 12.86 -0.04
CA LYS A 118 3.72 12.91 0.60
C LYS A 118 3.70 12.36 2.04
N GLU A 119 3.53 11.05 2.18
CA GLU A 119 3.44 10.33 3.45
C GLU A 119 4.25 9.03 3.46
N ALA A 120 4.75 8.66 4.62
CA ALA A 120 5.41 7.37 4.82
C ALA A 120 4.45 6.28 5.31
N GLY A 121 3.46 6.69 6.11
CA GLY A 121 2.57 5.74 6.76
C GLY A 121 1.54 5.17 5.78
N VAL A 122 1.43 3.85 5.72
CA VAL A 122 0.59 3.15 4.72
C VAL A 122 -0.88 3.57 4.83
N GLY A 123 -1.41 3.66 6.05
CA GLY A 123 -2.78 4.13 6.27
C GLY A 123 -2.99 5.59 5.86
N LYS A 124 -1.96 6.44 5.98
CA LYS A 124 -2.03 7.84 5.56
C LYS A 124 -1.97 8.00 4.04
N LEU A 125 -1.15 7.20 3.37
CA LEU A 125 -1.15 7.10 1.90
C LEU A 125 -2.54 6.71 1.41
N TYR A 126 -3.09 5.60 1.92
CA TYR A 126 -4.44 5.16 1.60
C TYR A 126 -5.48 6.27 1.81
N GLU A 127 -5.53 6.87 3.01
CA GLU A 127 -6.50 7.92 3.31
C GLU A 127 -6.38 9.13 2.36
N GLY A 128 -5.16 9.54 2.00
CA GLY A 128 -4.93 10.66 1.10
C GLY A 128 -5.40 10.36 -0.33
N TYR A 129 -5.01 9.21 -0.89
CA TYR A 129 -5.42 8.79 -2.22
C TYR A 129 -6.94 8.56 -2.31
N ALA A 130 -7.54 8.04 -1.24
CA ALA A 130 -8.98 7.80 -1.21
C ALA A 130 -9.79 9.11 -1.18
N LYS A 131 -9.30 10.16 -0.50
CA LYS A 131 -9.87 11.52 -0.57
C LYS A 131 -9.82 12.11 -1.98
N LEU A 132 -8.83 11.69 -2.76
CA LEU A 132 -8.62 12.13 -4.14
C LEU A 132 -9.37 11.32 -5.20
N ASN A 133 -10.20 10.35 -4.79
CA ASN A 133 -10.82 9.36 -5.69
C ASN A 133 -9.78 8.56 -6.52
N ARG A 134 -8.57 8.37 -5.97
CA ARG A 134 -7.42 7.73 -6.63
C ARG A 134 -7.05 6.37 -6.03
N ILE A 135 -8.07 5.58 -5.73
CA ILE A 135 -7.92 4.18 -5.30
C ILE A 135 -8.68 3.24 -6.23
N THR A 136 -8.12 2.08 -6.57
CA THR A 136 -8.77 1.09 -7.44
C THR A 136 -8.39 -0.34 -7.05
N ARG A 137 -9.10 -1.33 -7.61
CA ARG A 137 -8.74 -2.75 -7.50
C ARG A 137 -8.00 -3.29 -8.73
N VAL A 138 -7.98 -2.54 -9.82
CA VAL A 138 -7.30 -2.99 -11.05
C VAL A 138 -5.85 -2.52 -11.03
N PRO A 139 -4.85 -3.42 -11.10
CA PRO A 139 -3.45 -3.02 -11.11
C PRO A 139 -3.10 -2.29 -12.41
N GLN A 140 -2.18 -1.35 -12.34
CA GLN A 140 -1.50 -0.74 -13.49
C GLN A 140 -0.03 -0.54 -13.16
N LYS A 141 0.80 -0.48 -14.20
CA LYS A 141 2.21 -0.15 -14.05
C LYS A 141 2.37 1.24 -13.42
N GLY A 142 3.26 1.36 -12.43
CA GLY A 142 3.49 2.58 -11.66
C GLY A 142 2.49 2.84 -10.53
N TYR A 143 1.47 2.00 -10.34
CA TYR A 143 0.60 2.09 -9.17
C TYR A 143 1.30 1.62 -7.90
N ILE A 144 0.70 1.94 -6.75
CA ILE A 144 1.18 1.50 -5.44
C ILE A 144 0.25 0.39 -4.94
N ALA A 145 0.75 -0.83 -4.80
CA ALA A 145 0.01 -1.92 -4.18
C ALA A 145 0.01 -1.72 -2.66
N VAL A 146 -1.17 -1.65 -2.03
CA VAL A 146 -1.31 -1.63 -0.57
C VAL A 146 -1.63 -3.02 -0.10
N TYR A 147 -0.80 -3.58 0.77
CA TYR A 147 -1.00 -4.91 1.32
C TYR A 147 -1.66 -4.87 2.68
N GLY A 148 -2.61 -5.77 2.88
CA GLY A 148 -3.08 -6.17 4.20
C GLY A 148 -2.41 -7.46 4.66
N ASN A 149 -2.51 -7.74 5.96
CA ASN A 149 -2.09 -9.02 6.52
C ASN A 149 -3.15 -9.54 7.49
N GLU A 150 -3.48 -10.82 7.37
CA GLU A 150 -4.24 -11.52 8.41
C GLU A 150 -3.29 -12.07 9.48
N GLY A 151 -3.58 -11.73 10.74
CA GLY A 151 -2.85 -12.26 11.90
C GLY A 151 -3.80 -12.80 12.95
N SER A 152 -3.23 -13.45 13.97
CA SER A 152 -3.97 -14.08 15.08
C SER A 152 -4.83 -13.10 15.90
N GLY A 153 -4.58 -11.78 15.79
CA GLY A 153 -5.34 -10.72 16.43
C GLY A 153 -6.32 -9.96 15.53
N GLY A 154 -6.54 -10.42 14.28
CA GLY A 154 -7.39 -9.77 13.28
C GLY A 154 -6.62 -9.32 12.03
N SER A 155 -7.35 -8.68 11.11
CA SER A 155 -6.83 -8.20 9.82
C SER A 155 -6.27 -6.77 9.96
N THR A 156 -5.04 -6.53 9.51
CA THR A 156 -4.47 -5.18 9.38
C THR A 156 -4.43 -4.80 7.90
N PRO A 157 -5.37 -3.99 7.39
CA PRO A 157 -5.51 -3.74 5.96
C PRO A 157 -4.42 -2.83 5.37
N TYR A 158 -3.65 -2.14 6.20
CA TYR A 158 -2.64 -1.16 5.78
C TYR A 158 -1.27 -1.54 6.36
N TYR A 159 -0.79 -2.72 5.98
CA TYR A 159 0.41 -3.34 6.56
C TYR A 159 1.69 -2.98 5.79
N HIS A 160 1.63 -2.96 4.45
CA HIS A 160 2.80 -2.74 3.61
C HIS A 160 2.41 -2.06 2.28
N VAL A 161 3.39 -1.53 1.56
CA VAL A 161 3.20 -1.01 0.20
C VAL A 161 4.36 -1.39 -0.72
N GLY A 162 4.06 -1.58 -2.00
CA GLY A 162 5.03 -1.83 -3.06
C GLY A 162 4.73 -1.02 -4.32
N LEU A 163 5.77 -0.69 -5.08
CA LEU A 163 5.62 -0.09 -6.42
C LEU A 163 5.33 -1.20 -7.42
N VAL A 164 4.25 -1.10 -8.17
CA VAL A 164 3.93 -2.01 -9.27
C VAL A 164 4.85 -1.68 -10.44
N TYR A 165 5.90 -2.47 -10.61
CA TYR A 165 6.90 -2.33 -11.66
C TYR A 165 6.39 -2.83 -13.00
N ASP A 166 5.60 -3.90 -13.01
CA ASP A 166 5.01 -4.45 -14.23
C ASP A 166 3.70 -5.19 -13.95
N VAL A 167 2.85 -5.28 -14.97
CA VAL A 167 1.55 -5.97 -14.91
C VAL A 167 1.28 -6.71 -16.21
N GLU A 168 1.01 -8.00 -16.10
CA GLU A 168 0.51 -8.85 -17.18
C GLU A 168 -0.93 -9.26 -16.86
N LYS A 169 -1.85 -9.08 -17.82
CA LYS A 169 -3.23 -9.57 -17.71
C LYS A 169 -3.27 -11.06 -18.02
N LEU A 170 -3.79 -11.85 -17.08
CA LEU A 170 -4.00 -13.29 -17.25
C LEU A 170 -5.49 -13.57 -17.57
N SER A 171 -5.84 -14.84 -17.74
CA SER A 171 -7.25 -15.25 -17.89
C SER A 171 -8.05 -15.06 -16.59
N ASP A 172 -9.38 -15.11 -16.70
CA ASP A 172 -10.31 -15.22 -15.56
C ASP A 172 -10.21 -14.11 -14.52
N GLY A 173 -9.85 -12.89 -14.94
CA GLY A 173 -9.75 -11.72 -14.06
C GLY A 173 -8.52 -11.75 -13.15
N LYS A 174 -7.49 -12.50 -13.53
CA LYS A 174 -6.21 -12.53 -12.85
C LYS A 174 -5.17 -11.63 -13.53
N TYR A 175 -4.18 -11.24 -12.75
CA TYR A 175 -3.06 -10.42 -13.18
C TYR A 175 -1.77 -10.97 -12.59
N ARG A 176 -0.71 -11.07 -13.37
CA ARG A 176 0.63 -11.26 -12.85
C ARG A 176 1.23 -9.88 -12.59
N ILE A 177 1.55 -9.60 -11.33
CA ILE A 177 2.11 -8.32 -10.91
C ILE A 177 3.56 -8.51 -10.50
N THR A 178 4.42 -7.62 -10.99
CA THR A 178 5.79 -7.48 -10.52
C THR A 178 5.88 -6.23 -9.66
N THR A 179 6.39 -6.34 -8.43
CA THR A 179 6.53 -5.20 -7.51
C THR A 179 7.96 -5.00 -7.06
N ILE A 180 8.37 -3.75 -6.83
CA ILE A 180 9.60 -3.39 -6.12
C ILE A 180 9.22 -2.81 -4.75
N GLU A 181 9.77 -3.39 -3.69
CA GLU A 181 9.34 -3.16 -2.32
C GLU A 181 10.54 -2.88 -1.41
N GLY A 182 10.48 -1.77 -0.69
CA GLY A 182 11.41 -1.43 0.39
C GLY A 182 10.90 -1.95 1.75
N ASN A 183 11.79 -2.10 2.72
CA ASN A 183 11.50 -2.56 4.09
C ASN A 183 10.92 -3.99 4.18
N VAL A 184 11.29 -4.85 3.23
CA VAL A 184 10.89 -6.27 3.24
C VAL A 184 11.81 -7.10 4.14
N LYS A 185 11.62 -8.42 4.21
CA LYS A 185 12.47 -9.31 5.02
C LYS A 185 13.96 -9.07 4.72
N GLY A 186 14.70 -8.75 5.78
CA GLY A 186 16.11 -8.32 5.69
C GLY A 186 16.30 -6.80 5.73
N HIS A 187 15.24 -6.00 5.89
CA HIS A 187 15.31 -4.53 5.85
C HIS A 187 16.04 -4.04 4.59
N THR A 188 15.59 -4.50 3.43
CA THR A 188 16.24 -4.26 2.13
C THR A 188 15.21 -3.89 1.07
N VAL A 189 15.65 -3.72 -0.18
CA VAL A 189 14.79 -3.55 -1.36
C VAL A 189 14.79 -4.87 -2.14
N LYS A 190 13.61 -5.37 -2.50
CA LYS A 190 13.47 -6.58 -3.34
C LYS A 190 12.36 -6.43 -4.37
N MET A 191 12.44 -7.27 -5.39
CA MET A 191 11.43 -7.45 -6.41
C MET A 191 10.66 -8.76 -6.15
N TYR A 192 9.34 -8.70 -6.29
CA TYR A 192 8.45 -9.85 -6.18
C TYR A 192 7.57 -10.01 -7.41
N VAL A 193 7.27 -11.25 -7.79
CA VAL A 193 6.32 -11.54 -8.88
C VAL A 193 5.26 -12.49 -8.38
N ARG A 194 3.98 -12.10 -8.51
CA ARG A 194 2.83 -12.81 -7.93
C ARG A 194 1.60 -12.73 -8.83
N ASP A 195 0.72 -13.71 -8.70
CA ASP A 195 -0.57 -13.68 -9.37
C ASP A 195 -1.64 -13.13 -8.42
N TYR A 196 -2.33 -12.09 -8.86
CA TYR A 196 -3.41 -11.37 -8.18
C TYR A 196 -4.75 -11.70 -8.84
N ASP A 197 -5.77 -12.03 -8.04
CA ASP A 197 -7.12 -12.39 -8.48
C ASP A 197 -8.13 -11.30 -8.07
N LEU A 198 -8.62 -10.56 -9.07
CA LEU A 198 -9.56 -9.45 -8.86
C LEU A 198 -10.93 -9.92 -8.35
N ASN A 199 -11.36 -11.12 -8.72
CA ASN A 199 -12.64 -11.67 -8.29
C ASN A 199 -12.62 -11.97 -6.79
N LEU A 200 -11.51 -12.53 -6.31
CA LEU A 200 -11.31 -12.81 -4.89
C LEU A 200 -11.12 -11.53 -4.06
N ALA A 201 -10.43 -10.53 -4.61
CA ALA A 201 -10.22 -9.24 -3.94
C ALA A 201 -11.52 -8.44 -3.72
N SER A 202 -12.56 -8.73 -4.51
CA SER A 202 -13.86 -8.08 -4.42
C SER A 202 -14.77 -8.69 -3.35
N ASP A 203 -14.48 -9.93 -2.90
CA ASP A 203 -15.19 -10.59 -1.80
C ASP A 203 -14.46 -10.41 -0.47
N LYS A 204 -15.08 -9.68 0.48
CA LYS A 204 -14.52 -9.41 1.81
C LYS A 204 -14.11 -10.69 2.58
N LYS A 205 -14.71 -11.85 2.29
CA LYS A 205 -14.36 -13.14 2.93
C LYS A 205 -13.23 -13.88 2.23
N GLN A 206 -13.01 -13.62 0.94
CA GLN A 206 -12.02 -14.33 0.13
C GLN A 206 -10.78 -13.49 -0.15
N LYS A 207 -10.83 -12.18 0.12
CA LYS A 207 -9.71 -11.25 0.02
C LYS A 207 -8.37 -11.80 0.53
N PRO A 208 -8.28 -12.53 1.66
CA PRO A 208 -7.01 -13.11 2.12
C PRO A 208 -6.36 -14.13 1.17
N LYS A 209 -7.04 -14.51 0.10
CA LYS A 209 -6.63 -15.47 -0.94
C LYS A 209 -6.46 -14.82 -2.32
N ASP A 210 -6.54 -13.49 -2.40
CA ASP A 210 -6.43 -12.75 -3.66
C ASP A 210 -5.02 -12.79 -4.28
N MET A 211 -4.02 -13.29 -3.56
CA MET A 211 -2.68 -13.49 -4.05
C MET A 211 -2.25 -14.96 -3.99
N SER A 212 -1.63 -15.41 -5.07
CA SER A 212 -1.05 -16.75 -5.19
C SER A 212 0.41 -16.69 -5.65
N LEU A 213 1.11 -17.83 -5.58
CA LEU A 213 2.44 -17.96 -6.16
C LEU A 213 2.30 -18.19 -7.67
N VAL A 214 3.24 -17.67 -8.44
CA VAL A 214 3.36 -17.98 -9.87
C VAL A 214 3.62 -19.49 -10.03
N PRO A 215 2.89 -20.19 -10.92
CA PRO A 215 3.15 -21.60 -11.25
C PRO A 215 4.62 -21.83 -11.63
N GLU A 216 5.22 -22.94 -11.21
CA GLU A 216 6.66 -23.18 -11.38
C GLU A 216 7.08 -23.19 -12.85
N GLU A 217 6.23 -23.75 -13.70
CA GLU A 217 6.38 -23.83 -15.15
C GLU A 217 6.29 -22.48 -15.87
N GLU A 218 5.75 -21.44 -15.22
CA GLU A 218 5.63 -20.09 -15.76
C GLU A 218 6.71 -19.13 -15.25
N ARG A 219 7.62 -19.61 -14.38
CA ARG A 219 8.71 -18.79 -13.84
C ARG A 219 9.81 -18.64 -14.89
N ASP A 220 10.08 -17.39 -15.25
CA ASP A 220 11.00 -17.00 -16.32
C ASP A 220 12.44 -16.75 -15.83
N ARG A 221 12.66 -16.72 -14.52
CA ARG A 221 13.99 -16.45 -13.93
C ARG A 221 14.22 -17.16 -12.60
N GLU A 222 15.48 -17.31 -12.24
CA GLU A 222 15.86 -17.90 -10.95
C GLU A 222 15.62 -16.92 -9.80
N GLU A 223 15.22 -17.45 -8.63
CA GLU A 223 15.16 -16.64 -7.41
C GLU A 223 16.57 -16.23 -6.96
N THR A 224 16.70 -14.99 -6.50
CA THR A 224 17.96 -14.42 -6.01
C THR A 224 17.76 -13.76 -4.64
N ASN A 225 18.83 -13.16 -4.11
CA ASN A 225 18.73 -12.31 -2.92
C ASN A 225 17.81 -11.09 -3.13
N ILE A 226 17.67 -10.59 -4.35
CA ILE A 226 16.88 -9.41 -4.72
C ILE A 226 15.57 -9.72 -5.45
N PHE A 227 15.40 -10.93 -5.98
CA PHE A 227 14.22 -11.30 -6.76
C PHE A 227 13.58 -12.58 -6.19
N SER A 228 12.25 -12.61 -6.02
CA SER A 228 11.55 -13.79 -5.52
C SER A 228 10.12 -13.92 -6.04
N TYR A 229 9.66 -15.15 -6.25
CA TYR A 229 8.23 -15.47 -6.43
C TYR A 229 7.52 -15.73 -5.10
N GLY A 230 8.26 -15.73 -3.98
CA GLY A 230 7.78 -15.92 -2.62
C GLY A 230 7.13 -14.66 -2.02
N TYR A 231 6.84 -14.71 -0.72
CA TYR A 231 6.27 -13.59 0.03
C TYR A 231 7.36 -12.68 0.59
N ALA A 232 7.10 -11.37 0.57
CA ALA A 232 7.98 -10.36 1.17
C ALA A 232 8.22 -10.55 2.67
N TYR A 233 7.29 -11.24 3.35
CA TYR A 233 7.35 -11.55 4.77
C TYR A 233 7.08 -13.03 5.04
N THR A 234 7.52 -13.52 6.19
CA THR A 234 7.30 -14.91 6.64
C THR A 234 5.83 -15.22 6.98
N LYS A 235 4.94 -14.23 6.91
CA LYS A 235 3.52 -14.39 7.19
C LYS A 235 2.80 -14.86 5.92
N LYS A 236 2.13 -16.02 6.03
CA LYS A 236 1.53 -16.75 4.91
C LYS A 236 0.24 -16.12 4.34
N HIS A 237 -0.23 -14.98 4.87
CA HIS A 237 -1.57 -14.45 4.60
C HIS A 237 -1.54 -12.94 4.32
N MET A 238 -0.65 -12.51 3.43
CA MET A 238 -0.73 -11.18 2.84
C MET A 238 -1.72 -11.21 1.67
N TYR A 239 -2.44 -10.10 1.51
CA TYR A 239 -3.40 -9.87 0.44
C TYR A 239 -3.31 -8.43 -0.05
N ILE A 240 -3.85 -8.12 -1.23
CA ILE A 240 -3.89 -6.74 -1.71
C ILE A 240 -5.15 -6.06 -1.21
N THR A 241 -4.94 -5.01 -0.42
CA THR A 241 -6.03 -4.20 0.08
C THR A 241 -6.67 -3.38 -1.03
N ILE A 242 -5.84 -2.68 -1.79
CA ILE A 242 -6.21 -1.75 -2.86
C ILE A 242 -4.94 -1.34 -3.63
N PHE A 243 -5.10 -0.74 -4.80
CA PHE A 243 -4.04 0.00 -5.49
C PHE A 243 -4.28 1.51 -5.37
N LEU A 244 -3.21 2.27 -5.15
CA LEU A 244 -3.22 3.73 -5.20
C LEU A 244 -2.80 4.17 -6.60
N MET A 245 -3.44 5.20 -7.14
CA MET A 245 -3.30 5.65 -8.53
C MET A 245 -2.57 7.00 -8.61
N PRO A 246 -1.22 7.03 -8.77
CA PRO A 246 -0.50 8.28 -8.98
C PRO A 246 -0.89 9.00 -10.28
N TRP A 247 -1.53 8.29 -11.21
CA TRP A 247 -2.01 8.76 -12.50
C TRP A 247 -3.28 7.98 -12.86
N ILE A 248 -4.10 8.52 -13.77
CA ILE A 248 -5.34 7.90 -14.22
C ILE A 248 -5.22 7.57 -15.72
N PRO A 249 -5.37 6.29 -16.13
CA PRO A 249 -5.31 5.85 -17.51
C PRO A 249 -6.12 6.68 -18.50
N GLU A 250 -7.35 7.03 -18.13
CA GLU A 250 -8.27 7.75 -19.00
C GLU A 250 -7.77 9.17 -19.34
N GLU A 251 -7.00 9.82 -18.45
CA GLU A 251 -6.44 11.16 -18.68
C GLU A 251 -5.28 11.13 -19.69
N SER A 252 -4.56 10.00 -19.80
CA SER A 252 -3.43 9.86 -20.73
C SER A 252 -3.85 9.68 -22.20
N GLN A 253 -5.13 9.38 -22.47
CA GLN A 253 -5.63 9.17 -23.84
C GLN A 253 -6.11 10.48 -24.49
N GLU A 254 -6.60 11.44 -23.70
CA GLU A 254 -7.13 12.72 -24.20
C GLU A 254 -6.04 13.66 -24.78
N SER A 255 -4.76 13.43 -24.49
CA SER A 255 -3.65 14.28 -24.95
C SER A 255 -3.12 13.95 -26.35
N THR A 256 -3.69 12.95 -27.04
CA THR A 256 -3.27 12.55 -28.41
C THR A 256 -4.20 13.04 -29.53
N GLU A 257 -5.23 13.81 -29.20
CA GLU A 257 -6.11 14.48 -30.16
C GLU A 257 -5.82 16.00 -30.26
N GLU A 258 -4.60 16.38 -30.67
CA GLU A 258 -4.30 17.74 -31.18
C GLU A 258 -3.49 17.72 -32.48
#